data_AF-A0A972ZSX6-F1
#
_entry.id   AF-A0A972ZSX6-F1
#
_cell.length_a   1.000
_cell.length_b   1.000
_cell.length_c   1.000
_cell.angle_alpha   90.00
_cell.angle_beta   90.00
_cell.angle_gamma   90.00
#
_symmetry.space_group_name_H-M   'P 1'
#
loop_
_entity.id
_entity.type
_entity.pdbx_description
1 polymer ?
#
loop_
_entity_poly.entity_id
_entity_poly.type
_entity_poly.pdbx_seq_one_letter_code
_entity_poly.pdbx_strand_id
1 'polypeptide(L)'
;MSKLKILFLVSMAFGISHFANSQEKYAVLITGDYAATNVPIEDQWNQGQGKSVNGFEEFWYDTYVMWEMLVFEKGYSDENVFVIFAGGQDFTKPGIWSRYTAAEHGLDHITDFSASIVNVEDVFNGLATGSGGFPQVTEDDFLFVWTFDHGGPGPGQTGPVYLCLLDGNMWDYEFAALTDQIPAYKKVFWMQQCRSGGFYDDLEATNTVFHSACQPLEYGYPADNVDLSGNQAEEWDFYYSGSDYYRHGEFNFHVYSATVGESPAFVNNYNGQPYTEADQNSDNYISVFESYNWEDMHESIDYGGIYPGEDPLYSDLGGIGEFTSLDYPTLLHIDITVNESHRGLIGISKDVHIVSGKQLQLLSNADVYLLNDADLIVDAGATLIIEDNVTISGNYSNKIIVNGNIQIGQNVTFNKHGSSGYFYGLVLNNSNMQTTIDGVTFNETQFRNYGAELDITGSEFNNCGWAYSFHGDVTIDDCIFTDTWLYLENQANDPDILAWVNNSIFDNPNANVGIDILDNITT
;
A
#
# COMPACT_ATOMS: atom_id res chain seq x y z
N MET A 1 -25.29 -3.03 60.81
CA MET A 1 -25.05 -1.57 60.87
C MET A 1 -23.70 -1.34 60.23
N SER A 2 -23.44 -0.51 59.24
CA SER A 2 -24.25 0.31 58.33
C SER A 2 -23.24 1.00 57.39
N LYS A 3 -23.50 0.97 56.07
CA LYS A 3 -23.04 1.91 55.01
C LYS A 3 -21.51 1.90 54.74
N LEU A 4 -21.04 1.90 53.49
CA LEU A 4 -21.34 2.89 52.45
C LEU A 4 -21.01 2.34 51.04
N LYS A 5 -21.93 2.56 50.10
CA LYS A 5 -21.75 2.40 48.65
C LYS A 5 -21.06 3.65 48.10
N ILE A 6 -20.03 3.50 47.27
CA ILE A 6 -19.55 4.46 46.25
C ILE A 6 -19.14 3.58 45.06
N LEU A 7 -20.03 3.36 44.09
CA LEU A 7 -20.11 4.07 42.81
C LEU A 7 -18.79 4.02 42.02
N PHE A 8 -18.55 2.90 41.31
CA PHE A 8 -17.71 2.85 40.11
C PHE A 8 -18.67 2.63 38.94
N LEU A 9 -18.93 3.70 38.22
CA LEU A 9 -19.78 3.73 37.03
C LEU A 9 -19.22 4.84 36.14
N VAL A 10 -18.05 4.60 35.58
CA VAL A 10 -17.42 5.35 34.48
C VAL A 10 -16.64 4.31 33.66
N SER A 11 -16.65 4.49 32.34
CA SER A 11 -15.98 3.72 31.28
C SER A 11 -16.46 2.27 31.05
N MET A 12 -17.75 2.13 30.73
CA MET A 12 -18.24 1.01 29.91
C MET A 12 -19.04 1.59 28.73
N ALA A 13 -18.38 2.47 28.00
CA ALA A 13 -18.68 2.82 26.62
C ALA A 13 -17.47 2.36 25.79
N PHE A 14 -17.16 1.07 25.84
CA PHE A 14 -16.58 0.45 24.65
C PHE A 14 -17.72 0.41 23.67
N GLY A 15 -17.72 1.38 22.76
CA GLY A 15 -18.53 1.34 21.57
C GLY A 15 -18.42 -0.07 21.02
N ILE A 16 -19.58 -0.67 20.77
CA ILE A 16 -19.69 -1.60 19.67
C ILE A 16 -19.51 -0.71 18.44
N SER A 17 -18.27 -0.27 18.18
CA SER A 17 -17.88 0.12 16.85
C SER A 17 -18.18 -1.11 16.03
N HIS A 18 -19.11 -1.00 15.10
CA HIS A 18 -19.06 -1.89 13.96
C HIS A 18 -17.60 -1.85 13.51
N PHE A 19 -16.93 -3.00 13.51
CA PHE A 19 -15.67 -3.15 12.82
C PHE A 19 -15.99 -2.82 11.36
N ALA A 20 -15.88 -1.55 10.98
CA ALA A 20 -15.40 -1.24 9.66
C ALA A 20 -14.06 -1.97 9.63
N ASN A 21 -13.97 -3.03 8.83
CA ASN A 21 -12.68 -3.67 8.62
C ASN A 21 -11.73 -2.55 8.20
N SER A 22 -10.56 -2.50 8.85
CA SER A 22 -9.47 -1.67 8.37
C SER A 22 -9.25 -1.95 6.89
N GLN A 23 -8.85 -0.93 6.17
CA GLN A 23 -8.27 -1.11 4.85
C GLN A 23 -7.14 -2.15 4.92
N GLU A 24 -7.19 -3.17 4.07
CA GLU A 24 -6.15 -4.20 4.01
C GLU A 24 -5.48 -4.26 2.63
N LYS A 25 -4.30 -4.88 2.62
CA LYS A 25 -3.60 -5.28 1.41
C LYS A 25 -3.57 -6.80 1.35
N TYR A 26 -4.05 -7.36 0.25
CA TYR A 26 -4.09 -8.80 0.00
C TYR A 26 -3.14 -9.15 -1.14
N ALA A 27 -2.54 -10.33 -1.05
CA ALA A 27 -1.72 -10.86 -2.13
C ALA A 27 -2.03 -12.33 -2.40
N VAL A 28 -1.94 -12.74 -3.66
CA VAL A 28 -1.96 -14.15 -4.06
C VAL A 28 -0.72 -14.44 -4.90
N LEU A 29 0.13 -15.34 -4.41
CA LEU A 29 1.38 -15.74 -5.07
C LEU A 29 1.22 -17.16 -5.61
N ILE A 30 1.35 -17.36 -6.92
CA ILE A 30 1.03 -18.64 -7.57
C ILE A 30 2.23 -19.18 -8.35
N THR A 31 2.63 -20.40 -8.00
CA THR A 31 3.70 -21.14 -8.69
C THR A 31 3.36 -22.62 -8.77
N GLY A 32 3.29 -23.18 -9.98
CA GLY A 32 2.48 -24.34 -10.36
C GLY A 32 3.21 -25.66 -10.66
N ASP A 33 3.61 -25.86 -11.91
CA ASP A 33 3.93 -27.14 -12.56
C ASP A 33 5.27 -27.76 -12.17
N TYR A 34 6.14 -27.08 -11.41
CA TYR A 34 7.46 -27.66 -11.13
C TYR A 34 7.39 -29.04 -10.43
N ALA A 35 6.34 -29.31 -9.64
CA ALA A 35 6.07 -30.61 -9.01
C ALA A 35 5.07 -31.49 -9.75
N ALA A 36 4.54 -31.09 -10.91
CA ALA A 36 3.50 -31.87 -11.57
C ALA A 36 4.03 -33.19 -12.12
N THR A 37 3.25 -34.24 -11.92
CA THR A 37 3.58 -35.60 -12.38
C THR A 37 2.73 -36.06 -13.56
N ASN A 38 1.70 -35.27 -13.95
CA ASN A 38 0.67 -35.68 -14.92
C ASN A 38 0.44 -34.70 -16.08
N VAL A 39 1.25 -33.64 -16.19
CA VAL A 39 1.26 -32.72 -17.34
C VAL A 39 2.01 -33.40 -18.50
N PRO A 40 1.56 -33.33 -19.77
CA PRO A 40 2.30 -33.86 -20.90
C PRO A 40 3.73 -33.30 -20.96
N ILE A 41 4.70 -34.14 -21.32
CA ILE A 41 6.12 -33.77 -21.28
C ILE A 41 6.41 -32.54 -22.14
N GLU A 42 5.77 -32.43 -23.30
CA GLU A 42 5.87 -31.31 -24.23
C GLU A 42 5.37 -29.97 -23.65
N ASP A 43 4.51 -30.03 -22.64
CA ASP A 43 3.91 -28.87 -21.98
C ASP A 43 4.65 -28.53 -20.66
N GLN A 44 5.50 -29.44 -20.18
CA GLN A 44 6.44 -29.17 -19.09
C GLN A 44 7.67 -28.43 -19.64
N TRP A 45 8.27 -27.56 -18.84
CA TRP A 45 9.49 -26.87 -19.24
C TRP A 45 10.66 -27.78 -19.51
N ASN A 46 11.44 -27.35 -20.49
CA ASN A 46 12.54 -28.10 -21.08
C ASN A 46 12.14 -29.55 -21.40
N GLN A 47 10.86 -29.76 -21.76
CA GLN A 47 10.30 -31.08 -22.04
C GLN A 47 10.49 -32.06 -20.86
N GLY A 48 10.25 -31.59 -19.64
CA GLY A 48 10.44 -32.36 -18.41
C GLY A 48 11.90 -32.72 -18.09
N GLN A 49 12.87 -32.20 -18.86
CA GLN A 49 14.30 -32.40 -18.59
C GLN A 49 14.75 -31.44 -17.49
N GLY A 50 15.52 -31.95 -16.52
CA GLY A 50 15.95 -31.16 -15.37
C GLY A 50 15.05 -31.31 -14.14
N LYS A 51 13.92 -32.05 -14.22
CA LYS A 51 13.17 -32.58 -13.05
C LYS A 51 14.08 -33.40 -12.16
N SER A 52 14.72 -32.71 -11.23
CA SER A 52 15.58 -33.23 -10.20
C SER A 52 15.24 -32.51 -8.90
N VAL A 53 15.70 -33.05 -7.77
CA VAL A 53 15.58 -32.37 -6.47
C VAL A 53 16.24 -30.98 -6.43
N ASN A 54 17.05 -30.65 -7.44
CA ASN A 54 17.76 -29.37 -7.59
C ASN A 54 17.40 -28.63 -8.89
N GLY A 55 16.43 -29.11 -9.66
CA GLY A 55 15.93 -28.37 -10.83
C GLY A 55 14.67 -27.63 -10.39
N PHE A 56 14.47 -26.42 -10.90
CA PHE A 56 13.31 -25.58 -10.61
C PHE A 56 13.34 -24.89 -9.25
N GLU A 57 14.54 -24.55 -8.80
CA GLU A 57 14.72 -23.86 -7.51
C GLU A 57 14.39 -22.37 -7.64
N GLU A 58 14.54 -21.81 -8.84
CA GLU A 58 14.22 -20.42 -9.17
C GLU A 58 12.77 -20.05 -8.83
N PHE A 59 11.84 -20.98 -9.06
CA PHE A 59 10.44 -20.81 -8.69
C PHE A 59 10.27 -20.57 -7.21
N TRP A 60 10.95 -21.37 -6.37
CA TRP A 60 10.89 -21.17 -4.93
C TRP A 60 11.57 -19.87 -4.51
N TYR A 61 12.75 -19.58 -5.07
CA TYR A 61 13.52 -18.41 -4.68
C TYR A 61 12.75 -17.13 -4.96
N ASP A 62 12.12 -17.03 -6.13
CA ASP A 62 11.24 -15.91 -6.49
C ASP A 62 9.95 -15.89 -5.65
N THR A 63 9.26 -17.03 -5.44
CA THR A 63 8.08 -17.08 -4.56
C THR A 63 8.41 -16.56 -3.16
N TYR A 64 9.55 -17.01 -2.60
CA TYR A 64 9.97 -16.63 -1.26
C TYR A 64 10.27 -15.14 -1.16
N VAL A 65 11.05 -14.56 -2.09
CA VAL A 65 11.41 -13.13 -2.01
C VAL A 65 10.22 -12.24 -2.31
N MET A 66 9.26 -12.67 -3.15
CA MET A 66 8.00 -11.94 -3.33
C MET A 66 7.18 -11.93 -2.04
N TRP A 67 7.02 -13.07 -1.37
CA TRP A 67 6.37 -13.14 -0.06
C TRP A 67 7.08 -12.24 0.97
N GLU A 68 8.40 -12.34 1.05
CA GLU A 68 9.19 -11.56 2.01
C GLU A 68 9.07 -10.05 1.75
N MET A 69 9.20 -9.62 0.50
CA MET A 69 9.00 -8.22 0.10
C MET A 69 7.65 -7.74 0.61
N LEU A 70 6.58 -8.48 0.34
CA LEU A 70 5.23 -8.06 0.72
C LEU A 70 5.09 -7.93 2.24
N VAL A 71 5.50 -8.94 2.99
CA VAL A 71 5.27 -9.01 4.44
C VAL A 71 6.20 -8.08 5.22
N PHE A 72 7.50 -8.10 4.93
CA PHE A 72 8.49 -7.41 5.76
C PHE A 72 8.87 -6.02 5.24
N GLU A 73 8.84 -5.81 3.92
CA GLU A 73 9.24 -4.53 3.34
C GLU A 73 8.04 -3.64 2.99
N LYS A 74 6.93 -4.26 2.55
CA LYS A 74 5.74 -3.53 2.09
C LYS A 74 4.59 -3.56 3.07
N GLY A 75 4.75 -4.17 4.25
CA GLY A 75 3.79 -4.10 5.34
C GLY A 75 2.44 -4.75 5.05
N TYR A 76 2.44 -5.85 4.30
CA TYR A 76 1.30 -6.76 4.23
C TYR A 76 1.27 -7.60 5.50
N SER A 77 0.09 -7.88 6.00
CA SER A 77 -0.08 -8.91 7.03
C SER A 77 0.10 -10.29 6.38
N ASP A 78 0.90 -11.17 7.00
CA ASP A 78 1.18 -12.52 6.49
C ASP A 78 -0.12 -13.31 6.26
N GLU A 79 -1.12 -13.16 7.13
CA GLU A 79 -2.45 -13.78 6.99
C GLU A 79 -3.25 -13.33 5.75
N ASN A 80 -2.83 -12.24 5.09
CA ASN A 80 -3.45 -11.70 3.89
C ASN A 80 -2.62 -12.00 2.62
N VAL A 81 -1.49 -12.70 2.74
CA VAL A 81 -0.65 -13.14 1.63
C VAL A 81 -0.83 -14.65 1.44
N PHE A 82 -1.54 -15.05 0.39
CA PHE A 82 -1.84 -16.45 0.11
C PHE A 82 -0.78 -17.05 -0.82
N VAL A 83 0.04 -17.95 -0.31
CA VAL A 83 1.10 -18.62 -1.08
C VAL A 83 0.61 -19.97 -1.59
N ILE A 84 0.39 -20.04 -2.90
CA ILE A 84 -0.05 -21.22 -3.63
C ILE A 84 1.14 -21.80 -4.39
N PHE A 85 1.83 -22.77 -3.78
CA PHE A 85 3.12 -23.24 -4.27
C PHE A 85 3.13 -24.77 -4.45
N ALA A 86 3.15 -25.21 -5.72
CA ALA A 86 3.27 -26.59 -6.18
C ALA A 86 2.57 -27.64 -5.33
N GLY A 87 3.31 -28.53 -4.66
CA GLY A 87 2.73 -29.62 -3.87
C GLY A 87 2.05 -29.18 -2.57
N GLY A 88 2.06 -27.88 -2.26
CA GLY A 88 1.52 -27.30 -1.03
C GLY A 88 2.47 -27.40 0.14
N GLN A 89 3.78 -27.36 -0.13
CA GLN A 89 4.84 -27.42 0.87
C GLN A 89 6.02 -26.56 0.41
N ASP A 90 6.67 -25.88 1.35
CA ASP A 90 7.90 -25.14 1.11
C ASP A 90 8.97 -26.03 0.48
N PHE A 91 9.70 -25.49 -0.50
CA PHE A 91 10.82 -26.20 -1.11
C PHE A 91 12.00 -26.29 -0.13
N THR A 92 12.59 -27.49 -0.03
CA THR A 92 13.77 -27.71 0.80
C THR A 92 14.78 -28.61 0.08
N LYS A 93 16.07 -28.28 0.24
CA LYS A 93 17.17 -29.12 -0.23
C LYS A 93 18.35 -29.07 0.74
N PRO A 94 19.24 -30.08 0.75
CA PRO A 94 20.49 -30.00 1.50
C PRO A 94 21.32 -28.79 1.06
N GLY A 95 21.73 -27.95 2.02
CA GLY A 95 22.56 -26.79 1.74
C GLY A 95 21.83 -25.59 1.17
N ILE A 96 20.49 -25.57 1.17
CA ILE A 96 19.73 -24.34 0.90
C ILE A 96 20.20 -23.22 1.83
N TRP A 97 20.43 -22.05 1.26
CA TRP A 97 20.76 -20.86 2.03
C TRP A 97 19.56 -20.53 2.91
N SER A 98 19.79 -20.36 4.23
CA SER A 98 18.73 -20.07 5.19
C SER A 98 17.87 -18.88 4.81
N ARG A 99 18.44 -17.92 4.05
CA ARG A 99 17.74 -16.80 3.41
C ARG A 99 16.46 -17.22 2.71
N TYR A 100 16.44 -18.36 2.01
CA TYR A 100 15.28 -18.86 1.26
C TYR A 100 14.41 -19.83 2.07
N THR A 101 14.32 -19.64 3.38
CA THR A 101 13.54 -20.52 4.25
C THR A 101 12.69 -19.71 5.22
N ALA A 102 11.49 -20.21 5.52
CA ALA A 102 10.58 -19.59 6.50
C ALA A 102 11.25 -19.37 7.87
N ALA A 103 12.20 -20.24 8.22
CA ALA A 103 12.95 -20.19 9.48
C ALA A 103 13.80 -18.91 9.65
N GLU A 104 14.17 -18.22 8.56
CA GLU A 104 14.87 -16.92 8.63
C GLU A 104 14.05 -15.89 9.40
N HIS A 105 12.72 -15.94 9.25
CA HIS A 105 11.76 -15.07 9.93
C HIS A 105 11.07 -15.76 11.12
N GLY A 106 11.59 -16.91 11.56
CA GLY A 106 11.06 -17.65 12.70
C GLY A 106 9.72 -18.35 12.44
N LEU A 107 9.37 -18.59 11.17
CA LEU A 107 8.18 -19.32 10.75
C LEU A 107 8.48 -20.78 10.44
N ASP A 108 7.45 -21.63 10.53
CA ASP A 108 7.55 -23.06 10.22
C ASP A 108 7.43 -23.34 8.71
N HIS A 109 6.57 -22.58 8.01
CA HIS A 109 6.33 -22.63 6.57
C HIS A 109 5.72 -21.31 6.10
N ILE A 110 5.75 -21.04 4.79
CA ILE A 110 5.00 -19.92 4.16
C ILE A 110 3.96 -20.42 3.14
N THR A 111 4.08 -21.64 2.62
CA THR A 111 3.13 -22.19 1.64
C THR A 111 1.80 -22.58 2.30
N ASP A 112 0.70 -21.99 1.84
CA ASP A 112 -0.64 -22.29 2.34
C ASP A 112 -1.31 -23.46 1.61
N PHE A 113 -1.18 -23.48 0.28
CA PHE A 113 -1.93 -24.40 -0.58
C PHE A 113 -1.08 -25.01 -1.69
N SER A 114 -1.48 -26.20 -2.15
CA SER A 114 -0.94 -26.74 -3.40
C SER A 114 -1.47 -25.95 -4.60
N ALA A 115 -0.64 -25.77 -5.62
CA ALA A 115 -0.99 -25.07 -6.87
C ALA A 115 -1.78 -25.94 -7.84
N SER A 116 -2.91 -26.44 -7.36
CA SER A 116 -3.96 -27.07 -8.18
C SER A 116 -5.03 -26.06 -8.56
N ILE A 117 -5.69 -26.26 -9.70
CA ILE A 117 -6.80 -25.43 -10.19
C ILE A 117 -7.83 -25.18 -9.08
N VAL A 118 -8.25 -26.24 -8.37
CA VAL A 118 -9.25 -26.13 -7.30
C VAL A 118 -8.82 -25.20 -6.17
N ASN A 119 -7.55 -25.20 -5.77
CA ASN A 119 -7.09 -24.34 -4.68
C ASN A 119 -6.97 -22.88 -5.15
N VAL A 120 -6.56 -22.65 -6.40
CA VAL A 120 -6.58 -21.30 -6.99
C VAL A 120 -8.02 -20.78 -7.04
N GLU A 121 -8.97 -21.60 -7.50
CA GLU A 121 -10.40 -21.27 -7.48
C GLU A 121 -10.90 -21.00 -6.05
N ASP A 122 -10.56 -21.86 -5.08
CA ASP A 122 -11.00 -21.73 -3.69
C ASP A 122 -10.48 -20.43 -3.03
N VAL A 123 -9.22 -20.07 -3.25
CA VAL A 123 -8.64 -18.82 -2.73
C VAL A 123 -9.35 -17.60 -3.32
N PHE A 124 -9.45 -17.49 -4.66
CA PHE A 124 -10.09 -16.32 -5.27
C PHE A 124 -11.59 -16.24 -4.99
N ASN A 125 -12.32 -17.36 -5.01
CA ASN A 125 -13.72 -17.40 -4.62
C ASN A 125 -13.90 -17.05 -3.14
N GLY A 126 -12.98 -17.53 -2.29
CA GLY A 126 -12.91 -17.19 -0.87
C GLY A 126 -12.78 -15.69 -0.65
N LEU A 127 -11.77 -15.07 -1.28
CA LEU A 127 -11.51 -13.63 -1.22
C LEU A 127 -12.67 -12.78 -1.75
N ALA A 128 -13.33 -13.21 -2.83
CA ALA A 128 -14.49 -12.50 -3.37
C ALA A 128 -15.71 -12.55 -2.42
N THR A 129 -15.85 -13.62 -1.63
CA THR A 129 -17.11 -13.91 -0.89
C THR A 129 -16.98 -13.92 0.63
N GLY A 130 -15.78 -13.88 1.19
CA GLY A 130 -15.52 -14.10 2.62
C GLY A 130 -15.90 -15.50 3.10
N SER A 131 -15.80 -16.50 2.22
CA SER A 131 -16.20 -17.89 2.52
C SER A 131 -14.99 -18.82 2.57
N GLY A 132 -15.18 -20.08 2.97
CA GLY A 132 -14.08 -21.06 3.00
C GLY A 132 -13.01 -20.84 4.08
N GLY A 133 -13.16 -19.82 4.93
CA GLY A 133 -12.14 -19.41 5.90
C GLY A 133 -11.29 -18.23 5.44
N PHE A 134 -11.55 -17.71 4.24
CA PHE A 134 -10.88 -16.54 3.69
C PHE A 134 -11.58 -15.24 4.14
N PRO A 135 -10.83 -14.14 4.32
CA PRO A 135 -11.40 -12.81 4.46
C PRO A 135 -12.13 -12.39 3.18
N GLN A 136 -13.09 -11.48 3.30
CA GLN A 136 -13.70 -10.87 2.12
C GLN A 136 -12.90 -9.62 1.76
N VAL A 137 -12.34 -9.60 0.56
CA VAL A 137 -11.80 -8.39 -0.05
C VAL A 137 -12.97 -7.49 -0.43
N THR A 138 -12.87 -6.21 -0.11
CA THR A 138 -13.90 -5.18 -0.28
C THR A 138 -13.44 -4.10 -1.27
N GLU A 139 -14.31 -3.13 -1.53
CA GLU A 139 -14.00 -2.00 -2.41
C GLU A 139 -13.00 -1.01 -1.83
N ASP A 140 -12.67 -1.12 -0.55
CA ASP A 140 -11.63 -0.30 0.05
C ASP A 140 -10.26 -0.94 -0.25
N ASP A 141 -10.16 -2.27 -0.22
CA ASP A 141 -8.91 -3.05 -0.21
C ASP A 141 -8.06 -3.01 -1.50
N PHE A 142 -6.79 -3.40 -1.36
CA PHE A 142 -5.85 -3.60 -2.48
C PHE A 142 -5.56 -5.08 -2.73
N LEU A 143 -5.49 -5.49 -4.00
CA LEU A 143 -5.10 -6.84 -4.38
C LEU A 143 -3.84 -6.82 -5.26
N PHE A 144 -2.79 -7.49 -4.79
CA PHE A 144 -1.62 -7.83 -5.59
C PHE A 144 -1.68 -9.30 -6.00
N VAL A 145 -1.42 -9.61 -7.27
CA VAL A 145 -1.37 -10.99 -7.75
C VAL A 145 -0.07 -11.19 -8.49
N TRP A 146 0.68 -12.20 -8.09
CA TRP A 146 1.92 -12.55 -8.74
C TRP A 146 1.87 -14.02 -9.18
N THR A 147 2.32 -14.27 -10.41
CA THR A 147 2.43 -15.63 -10.94
C THR A 147 3.80 -15.86 -11.52
N PHE A 148 4.38 -17.02 -11.20
CA PHE A 148 5.58 -17.48 -11.85
C PHE A 148 5.57 -19.00 -11.95
N ASP A 149 5.55 -19.47 -13.20
CA ASP A 149 5.82 -20.86 -13.58
C ASP A 149 6.02 -20.88 -15.10
N HIS A 150 5.56 -21.95 -15.75
CA HIS A 150 5.44 -22.09 -17.17
C HIS A 150 4.11 -21.55 -17.67
N GLY A 151 4.11 -21.21 -18.95
CA GLY A 151 2.93 -20.79 -19.68
C GLY A 151 3.09 -21.13 -21.14
N GLY A 152 1.97 -21.16 -21.84
CA GLY A 152 1.96 -21.56 -23.24
C GLY A 152 0.75 -21.03 -23.98
N PRO A 153 0.78 -21.10 -25.32
CA PRO A 153 -0.34 -20.66 -26.12
C PRO A 153 -1.32 -21.81 -26.33
N GLY A 154 -2.57 -21.46 -26.60
CA GLY A 154 -3.59 -22.37 -27.07
C GLY A 154 -3.25 -23.00 -28.42
N PRO A 155 -4.05 -24.00 -28.84
CA PRO A 155 -3.84 -24.69 -30.11
C PRO A 155 -3.72 -23.72 -31.29
N GLY A 156 -2.58 -23.78 -32.00
CA GLY A 156 -2.31 -22.92 -33.17
C GLY A 156 -1.36 -21.75 -32.92
N GLN A 157 -0.87 -21.54 -31.69
CA GLN A 157 0.05 -20.45 -31.31
C GLN A 157 -0.50 -19.02 -31.54
N THR A 158 -1.81 -18.92 -31.76
CA THR A 158 -2.57 -17.68 -31.88
C THR A 158 -3.89 -17.91 -31.15
N GLY A 159 -4.10 -17.30 -29.98
CA GLY A 159 -5.28 -17.53 -29.15
C GLY A 159 -4.97 -17.42 -27.66
N PRO A 160 -5.90 -17.90 -26.80
CA PRO A 160 -5.75 -17.87 -25.35
C PRO A 160 -4.40 -18.41 -24.89
N VAL A 161 -3.82 -17.81 -23.87
CA VAL A 161 -2.64 -18.30 -23.17
C VAL A 161 -3.05 -18.95 -21.84
N TYR A 162 -2.13 -19.69 -21.23
CA TYR A 162 -2.37 -20.32 -19.94
C TYR A 162 -1.14 -20.24 -19.05
N LEU A 163 -1.39 -20.37 -17.75
CA LEU A 163 -0.38 -20.67 -16.75
C LEU A 163 -0.50 -22.14 -16.34
N CYS A 164 0.64 -22.82 -16.17
CA CYS A 164 0.67 -24.23 -15.80
C CYS A 164 0.44 -24.39 -14.30
N LEU A 165 -0.45 -25.29 -13.92
CA LEU A 165 -0.74 -25.71 -12.56
C LEU A 165 -0.49 -27.23 -12.42
N LEU A 166 -0.50 -27.72 -11.19
CA LEU A 166 -0.13 -29.10 -10.87
C LEU A 166 -1.04 -30.15 -11.54
N ASP A 167 -2.32 -29.82 -11.72
CA ASP A 167 -3.37 -30.69 -12.25
C ASP A 167 -3.96 -30.23 -13.60
N GLY A 168 -3.35 -29.24 -14.25
CA GLY A 168 -3.75 -28.79 -15.58
C GLY A 168 -3.28 -27.38 -15.91
N ASN A 169 -3.86 -26.80 -16.96
CA ASN A 169 -3.60 -25.44 -17.38
C ASN A 169 -4.78 -24.57 -16.95
N MET A 170 -4.52 -23.38 -16.42
CA MET A 170 -5.53 -22.35 -16.21
C MET A 170 -5.39 -21.29 -17.29
N TRP A 171 -6.43 -21.14 -18.10
CA TRP A 171 -6.41 -20.20 -19.22
C TRP A 171 -6.60 -18.76 -18.73
N ASP A 172 -6.08 -17.80 -19.49
CA ASP A 172 -6.25 -16.35 -19.28
C ASP A 172 -7.68 -15.94 -18.92
N TYR A 173 -8.67 -16.34 -19.73
CA TYR A 173 -10.08 -16.00 -19.49
C TYR A 173 -10.66 -16.67 -18.23
N GLU A 174 -10.13 -17.82 -17.80
CA GLU A 174 -10.56 -18.49 -16.57
C GLU A 174 -9.98 -17.80 -15.35
N PHE A 175 -8.69 -17.44 -15.43
CA PHE A 175 -8.00 -16.69 -14.40
C PHE A 175 -8.62 -15.29 -14.21
N ALA A 176 -8.87 -14.58 -15.31
CA ALA A 176 -9.53 -13.28 -15.30
C ALA A 176 -10.92 -13.35 -14.65
N ALA A 177 -11.72 -14.38 -14.96
CA ALA A 177 -13.02 -14.57 -14.33
C ALA A 177 -12.94 -14.74 -12.79
N LEU A 178 -11.87 -15.37 -12.28
CA LEU A 178 -11.62 -15.51 -10.84
C LEU A 178 -11.20 -14.21 -10.20
N THR A 179 -10.40 -13.39 -10.88
CA THR A 179 -9.90 -12.12 -10.35
C THR A 179 -10.91 -10.99 -10.48
N ASP A 180 -11.74 -10.99 -11.52
CA ASP A 180 -12.73 -9.93 -11.82
C ASP A 180 -13.82 -9.81 -10.76
N GLN A 181 -14.24 -10.94 -10.18
CA GLN A 181 -15.24 -10.95 -9.11
C GLN A 181 -14.76 -10.31 -7.81
N ILE A 182 -13.45 -10.08 -7.63
CA ILE A 182 -12.91 -9.44 -6.43
C ILE A 182 -13.12 -7.92 -6.50
N PRO A 183 -13.79 -7.30 -5.52
CA PRO A 183 -14.20 -5.90 -5.59
C PRO A 183 -13.10 -4.89 -5.25
N ALA A 184 -11.84 -5.31 -5.07
CA ALA A 184 -10.70 -4.48 -4.68
C ALA A 184 -10.66 -3.12 -5.40
N TYR A 185 -10.32 -2.06 -4.67
CA TYR A 185 -10.21 -0.70 -5.21
C TYR A 185 -9.24 -0.65 -6.38
N LYS A 186 -8.07 -1.28 -6.20
CA LYS A 186 -7.02 -1.41 -7.21
C LYS A 186 -6.50 -2.85 -7.24
N LYS A 187 -6.08 -3.29 -8.42
CA LYS A 187 -5.43 -4.59 -8.65
C LYS A 187 -4.09 -4.38 -9.35
N VAL A 188 -3.08 -5.15 -8.95
CA VAL A 188 -1.79 -5.20 -9.65
C VAL A 188 -1.46 -6.64 -9.97
N PHE A 189 -1.10 -6.91 -11.22
CA PHE A 189 -0.68 -8.23 -11.69
C PHE A 189 0.77 -8.19 -12.15
N TRP A 190 1.61 -9.03 -11.54
CA TRP A 190 2.98 -9.30 -11.99
C TRP A 190 3.11 -10.74 -12.48
N MET A 191 3.58 -10.95 -13.70
CA MET A 191 3.56 -12.29 -14.33
C MET A 191 4.85 -12.64 -15.08
N GLN A 192 5.54 -13.69 -14.62
CA GLN A 192 6.83 -14.14 -15.17
C GLN A 192 6.78 -15.54 -15.83
N GLN A 193 5.68 -15.91 -16.47
CA GLN A 193 5.63 -17.13 -17.28
C GLN A 193 5.86 -16.81 -18.76
N CYS A 194 6.27 -17.80 -19.56
CA CYS A 194 6.30 -17.65 -21.01
C CYS A 194 4.93 -17.20 -21.52
N ARG A 195 4.92 -16.20 -22.41
CA ARG A 195 3.71 -15.58 -22.98
C ARG A 195 2.81 -14.92 -21.94
N SER A 196 3.36 -14.53 -20.78
CA SER A 196 2.63 -13.86 -19.71
C SER A 196 1.90 -12.62 -20.21
N GLY A 197 2.49 -11.84 -21.13
CA GLY A 197 1.82 -10.69 -21.73
C GLY A 197 0.54 -11.03 -22.47
N GLY A 198 0.28 -12.30 -22.82
CA GLY A 198 -0.98 -12.73 -23.43
C GLY A 198 -2.19 -12.67 -22.51
N PHE A 199 -2.01 -12.46 -21.20
CA PHE A 199 -3.11 -12.29 -20.24
C PHE A 199 -3.67 -10.87 -20.20
N TYR A 200 -2.99 -9.90 -20.82
CA TYR A 200 -3.28 -8.48 -20.61
C TYR A 200 -4.68 -8.08 -21.09
N ASP A 201 -5.18 -8.67 -22.18
CA ASP A 201 -6.45 -8.30 -22.80
C ASP A 201 -7.66 -8.76 -21.99
N ASP A 202 -7.50 -9.82 -21.20
CA ASP A 202 -8.52 -10.29 -20.25
C ASP A 202 -8.39 -9.63 -18.86
N LEU A 203 -7.19 -9.19 -18.45
CA LEU A 203 -6.94 -8.60 -17.13
C LEU A 203 -6.95 -7.05 -17.11
N GLU A 204 -6.84 -6.39 -18.26
CA GLU A 204 -6.82 -4.93 -18.33
C GLU A 204 -8.15 -4.32 -17.86
N ALA A 205 -8.06 -3.37 -16.93
CA ALA A 205 -9.20 -2.62 -16.44
C ALA A 205 -8.73 -1.23 -15.97
N THR A 206 -9.68 -0.30 -15.80
CA THR A 206 -9.36 1.07 -15.37
C THR A 206 -8.83 1.17 -13.94
N ASN A 207 -8.97 0.11 -13.14
CA ASN A 207 -8.43 0.03 -11.79
C ASN A 207 -7.36 -1.07 -11.64
N THR A 208 -6.80 -1.53 -12.77
CA THR A 208 -5.77 -2.57 -12.80
C THR A 208 -4.49 -2.02 -13.44
N VAL A 209 -3.34 -2.37 -12.85
CA VAL A 209 -2.04 -2.32 -13.54
C VAL A 209 -1.58 -3.73 -13.82
N PHE A 210 -1.23 -4.01 -15.07
CA PHE A 210 -0.71 -5.30 -15.51
C PHE A 210 0.73 -5.13 -15.97
N HIS A 211 1.64 -5.93 -15.42
CA HIS A 211 3.05 -5.93 -15.77
C HIS A 211 3.54 -7.37 -15.91
N SER A 212 4.14 -7.70 -17.04
CA SER A 212 4.57 -9.06 -17.32
C SER A 212 5.90 -9.10 -18.02
N ALA A 213 6.65 -10.16 -17.77
CA ALA A 213 8.01 -10.35 -18.28
C ALA A 213 8.14 -10.31 -19.80
N CYS A 214 7.14 -10.76 -20.57
CA CYS A 214 7.29 -10.86 -22.02
C CYS A 214 6.00 -10.58 -22.79
N GLN A 215 6.10 -10.30 -24.09
CA GLN A 215 4.95 -10.14 -24.98
C GLN A 215 4.15 -11.44 -25.15
N PRO A 216 2.90 -11.40 -25.66
CA PRO A 216 2.05 -12.58 -25.87
C PRO A 216 2.66 -13.72 -26.71
N LEU A 217 3.68 -13.42 -27.52
CA LEU A 217 4.32 -14.38 -28.43
C LEU A 217 5.72 -14.83 -28.01
N GLU A 218 6.19 -14.34 -26.86
CA GLU A 218 7.58 -14.49 -26.40
C GLU A 218 7.70 -15.47 -25.24
N TYR A 219 8.93 -15.77 -24.87
CA TYR A 219 9.28 -16.60 -23.73
C TYR A 219 9.80 -15.69 -22.61
N GLY A 220 9.58 -16.10 -21.36
CA GLY A 220 10.28 -15.50 -20.24
C GLY A 220 11.54 -16.30 -19.92
N TYR A 221 12.58 -15.66 -19.39
CA TYR A 221 13.90 -16.27 -19.22
C TYR A 221 14.42 -16.17 -17.77
N PRO A 222 15.33 -17.09 -17.40
CA PRO A 222 16.13 -16.94 -16.19
C PRO A 222 17.07 -15.74 -16.29
N ALA A 223 17.34 -15.10 -15.17
CA ALA A 223 18.34 -14.05 -15.07
C ALA A 223 19.74 -14.56 -15.47
N ASP A 224 20.52 -13.74 -16.18
CA ASP A 224 21.69 -14.20 -16.95
C ASP A 224 23.04 -13.59 -16.54
N ASN A 225 23.04 -12.70 -15.53
CA ASN A 225 24.21 -11.99 -15.00
C ASN A 225 24.94 -11.11 -16.02
N VAL A 226 24.23 -10.54 -17.00
CA VAL A 226 24.78 -9.51 -17.88
C VAL A 226 23.90 -8.27 -17.95
N ASP A 227 24.54 -7.11 -18.12
CA ASP A 227 23.81 -5.88 -18.42
C ASP A 227 23.49 -5.76 -19.92
N LEU A 228 22.70 -4.73 -20.28
CA LEU A 228 22.41 -4.31 -21.66
C LEU A 228 23.65 -3.98 -22.53
N SER A 229 24.87 -4.02 -22.01
CA SER A 229 26.10 -3.87 -22.79
C SER A 229 26.89 -5.18 -22.90
N GLY A 230 26.35 -6.28 -22.37
CA GLY A 230 27.00 -7.57 -22.26
C GLY A 230 28.16 -7.59 -21.25
N ASN A 231 28.25 -6.58 -20.37
CA ASN A 231 29.17 -6.63 -19.24
C ASN A 231 28.59 -7.55 -18.19
N GLN A 232 29.46 -8.21 -17.43
CA GLN A 232 29.02 -9.00 -16.28
C GLN A 232 28.37 -8.07 -15.25
N ALA A 233 27.07 -8.23 -15.05
CA ALA A 233 26.32 -7.62 -13.98
C ALA A 233 26.07 -8.75 -12.97
N GLU A 234 26.80 -8.74 -11.88
CA GLU A 234 26.65 -9.80 -10.91
C GLU A 234 25.31 -9.60 -10.19
N GLU A 235 24.36 -10.51 -10.44
CA GLU A 235 23.08 -10.63 -9.70
C GLU A 235 23.29 -11.33 -8.34
N TRP A 236 24.55 -11.70 -8.06
CA TRP A 236 25.19 -11.96 -6.76
C TRP A 236 24.53 -12.93 -5.79
N ASP A 237 23.55 -13.74 -6.17
CA ASP A 237 23.01 -14.76 -5.27
C ASP A 237 23.89 -16.03 -5.19
N PHE A 238 25.03 -15.87 -4.48
CA PHE A 238 26.02 -16.90 -4.23
C PHE A 238 26.06 -17.31 -2.76
N TYR A 239 25.94 -18.61 -2.50
CA TYR A 239 26.30 -19.16 -1.18
C TYR A 239 27.82 -19.40 -1.07
N TYR A 240 28.42 -18.85 0.00
CA TYR A 240 29.87 -18.79 0.28
C TYR A 240 30.57 -20.16 0.49
N SER A 241 29.91 -21.30 0.27
CA SER A 241 30.49 -22.62 0.49
C SER A 241 30.50 -23.60 -0.70
N GLY A 242 30.34 -23.09 -1.93
CA GLY A 242 30.78 -23.81 -3.12
C GLY A 242 29.70 -23.95 -4.19
N SER A 243 29.93 -23.30 -5.33
CA SER A 243 29.36 -23.60 -6.65
C SER A 243 27.83 -23.64 -6.84
N ASP A 244 27.02 -23.47 -5.80
CA ASP A 244 25.55 -23.42 -5.92
C ASP A 244 25.11 -21.98 -6.20
N TYR A 245 24.39 -21.81 -7.31
CA TYR A 245 23.82 -20.56 -7.80
C TYR A 245 22.32 -20.57 -7.51
N TYR A 246 21.82 -19.53 -6.85
CA TYR A 246 20.40 -19.31 -6.66
C TYR A 246 19.93 -18.46 -7.84
N ARG A 247 19.09 -19.04 -8.68
CA ARG A 247 18.64 -18.40 -9.91
C ARG A 247 17.29 -17.74 -9.68
N HIS A 248 17.05 -16.69 -10.42
CA HIS A 248 15.79 -15.96 -10.49
C HIS A 248 15.36 -15.90 -11.95
N GLY A 249 14.12 -15.52 -12.24
CA GLY A 249 13.85 -14.97 -13.57
C GLY A 249 14.28 -13.51 -13.67
N GLU A 250 14.59 -13.09 -14.89
CA GLU A 250 15.14 -11.76 -15.17
C GLU A 250 14.18 -10.66 -14.69
N PHE A 251 12.92 -10.72 -15.13
CA PHE A 251 11.85 -9.83 -14.67
C PHE A 251 11.72 -9.78 -13.14
N ASN A 252 11.61 -10.93 -12.46
CA ASN A 252 11.39 -11.02 -11.00
C ASN A 252 12.57 -10.42 -10.25
N PHE A 253 13.80 -10.69 -10.71
CA PHE A 253 15.00 -10.10 -10.15
C PHE A 253 14.93 -8.58 -10.21
N HIS A 254 14.65 -8.01 -11.38
CA HIS A 254 14.63 -6.56 -11.55
C HIS A 254 13.46 -5.89 -10.81
N VAL A 255 12.23 -6.41 -10.93
CA VAL A 255 11.07 -5.82 -10.23
C VAL A 255 11.21 -5.93 -8.72
N TYR A 256 11.73 -7.04 -8.18
CA TYR A 256 12.04 -7.15 -6.75
C TYR A 256 13.08 -6.10 -6.36
N SER A 257 14.22 -6.09 -7.06
CA SER A 257 15.38 -5.30 -6.64
C SER A 257 15.11 -3.79 -6.72
N ALA A 258 14.41 -3.35 -7.77
CA ALA A 258 13.97 -1.98 -7.91
C ALA A 258 13.00 -1.58 -6.80
N THR A 259 11.99 -2.43 -6.52
CA THR A 259 10.91 -2.15 -5.58
C THR A 259 11.37 -2.12 -4.12
N VAL A 260 12.37 -2.93 -3.77
CA VAL A 260 12.97 -2.99 -2.43
C VAL A 260 14.14 -2.01 -2.29
N GLY A 261 14.87 -1.74 -3.38
CA GLY A 261 16.11 -0.95 -3.36
C GLY A 261 17.37 -1.79 -3.11
N GLU A 262 17.24 -3.12 -3.10
CA GLU A 262 18.33 -4.09 -2.99
C GLU A 262 17.99 -5.42 -3.68
N SER A 263 19.01 -6.09 -4.22
CA SER A 263 18.91 -7.43 -4.77
C SER A 263 18.62 -8.48 -3.68
N PRO A 264 18.16 -9.70 -4.03
CA PRO A 264 18.02 -10.82 -3.09
C PRO A 264 19.30 -11.16 -2.30
N ALA A 265 20.47 -10.79 -2.83
CA ALA A 265 21.78 -10.95 -2.18
C ALA A 265 22.21 -9.75 -1.30
N PHE A 266 21.30 -8.83 -0.97
CA PHE A 266 21.55 -7.61 -0.17
C PHE A 266 22.54 -6.62 -0.79
N VAL A 267 22.66 -6.61 -2.12
CA VAL A 267 23.42 -5.61 -2.87
C VAL A 267 22.48 -4.48 -3.28
N ASN A 268 22.87 -3.23 -3.04
CA ASN A 268 22.02 -2.05 -3.28
C ASN A 268 22.19 -1.40 -4.67
N ASN A 269 22.85 -2.08 -5.60
CA ASN A 269 23.11 -1.57 -6.94
C ASN A 269 23.22 -2.69 -7.97
N TYR A 270 22.86 -2.39 -9.21
CA TYR A 270 23.06 -3.21 -10.39
C TYR A 270 24.19 -2.63 -11.24
N ASN A 271 25.32 -3.34 -11.33
CA ASN A 271 26.53 -2.89 -12.03
C ASN A 271 26.98 -1.43 -11.70
N GLY A 272 26.90 -1.05 -10.42
CA GLY A 272 27.26 0.29 -9.94
C GLY A 272 26.14 1.33 -10.03
N GLN A 273 24.99 1.01 -10.62
CA GLN A 273 23.79 1.85 -10.59
C GLN A 273 22.91 1.50 -9.38
N PRO A 274 22.69 2.41 -8.42
CA PRO A 274 21.82 2.14 -7.28
C PRO A 274 20.39 1.78 -7.69
N TYR A 275 19.78 0.76 -7.07
CA TYR A 275 18.37 0.41 -7.31
C TYR A 275 17.42 1.55 -6.92
N THR A 276 17.83 2.41 -5.98
CA THR A 276 17.08 3.62 -5.62
C THR A 276 16.91 4.61 -6.76
N GLU A 277 17.66 4.49 -7.87
CA GLU A 277 17.42 5.31 -9.07
C GLU A 277 16.15 4.90 -9.82
N ALA A 278 15.50 3.79 -9.45
CA ALA A 278 14.15 3.45 -9.92
C ALA A 278 13.11 4.48 -9.46
N ASP A 279 13.33 5.19 -8.35
CA ASP A 279 12.48 6.32 -7.91
C ASP A 279 12.74 7.54 -8.80
N GLN A 280 12.14 7.54 -9.98
CA GLN A 280 12.35 8.55 -11.02
C GLN A 280 11.77 9.90 -10.60
N ASN A 281 10.72 9.89 -9.79
CA ASN A 281 10.05 11.09 -9.37
C ASN A 281 10.70 11.69 -8.09
N SER A 282 11.50 10.93 -7.34
CA SER A 282 12.15 11.30 -6.07
C SER A 282 11.14 11.59 -4.95
N ASP A 283 10.12 10.75 -4.78
CA ASP A 283 9.20 10.79 -3.63
C ASP A 283 9.52 9.75 -2.55
N ASN A 284 10.63 9.02 -2.69
CA ASN A 284 11.11 7.93 -1.84
C ASN A 284 10.24 6.66 -1.89
N TYR A 285 9.34 6.53 -2.85
CA TYR A 285 8.54 5.33 -3.07
C TYR A 285 8.71 4.85 -4.50
N ILE A 286 8.60 3.54 -4.70
CA ILE A 286 8.64 2.94 -6.03
C ILE A 286 7.22 2.61 -6.45
N SER A 287 6.71 3.37 -7.41
CA SER A 287 5.45 3.06 -8.06
C SER A 287 5.57 1.82 -8.95
N VAL A 288 4.46 1.19 -9.29
CA VAL A 288 4.44 0.04 -10.20
C VAL A 288 4.97 0.44 -11.58
N PHE A 289 4.71 1.67 -12.01
CA PHE A 289 5.25 2.21 -13.27
C PHE A 289 6.77 2.41 -13.21
N GLU A 290 7.31 2.88 -12.09
CA GLU A 290 8.76 3.01 -11.90
C GLU A 290 9.48 1.66 -11.86
N SER A 291 8.87 0.66 -11.20
CA SER A 291 9.35 -0.72 -11.21
C SER A 291 9.43 -1.29 -12.63
N TYR A 292 8.38 -1.09 -13.44
CA TYR A 292 8.38 -1.42 -14.87
C TYR A 292 9.47 -0.69 -15.65
N ASN A 293 9.58 0.64 -15.52
CA ASN A 293 10.60 1.40 -16.23
C ASN A 293 12.01 0.91 -15.87
N TRP A 294 12.25 0.55 -14.60
CA TRP A 294 13.52 -0.05 -14.22
C TRP A 294 13.74 -1.37 -14.95
N GLU A 295 12.79 -2.28 -14.88
CA GLU A 295 12.92 -3.62 -15.47
C GLU A 295 13.10 -3.56 -17.00
N ASP A 296 12.28 -2.80 -17.73
CA ASP A 296 12.41 -2.60 -19.19
C ASP A 296 13.78 -2.01 -19.59
N MET A 297 14.34 -1.14 -18.76
CA MET A 297 15.67 -0.55 -18.99
C MET A 297 16.83 -1.48 -18.64
N HIS A 298 16.59 -2.62 -17.99
CA HIS A 298 17.62 -3.55 -17.56
C HIS A 298 17.45 -4.97 -18.10
N GLU A 299 16.39 -5.21 -18.88
CA GLU A 299 16.11 -6.47 -19.55
C GLU A 299 17.22 -6.84 -20.55
N SER A 300 18.08 -7.76 -20.13
CA SER A 300 19.34 -8.08 -20.79
C SER A 300 19.20 -9.11 -21.92
N ILE A 301 18.12 -9.89 -21.95
CA ILE A 301 17.92 -11.02 -22.87
C ILE A 301 17.66 -10.53 -24.31
N ASP A 302 17.13 -9.32 -24.49
CA ASP A 302 16.95 -8.70 -25.83
C ASP A 302 18.25 -8.10 -26.40
N TYR A 303 19.40 -8.22 -25.72
CA TYR A 303 20.64 -7.59 -26.21
C TYR A 303 21.08 -8.08 -27.60
N GLY A 304 20.88 -7.20 -28.60
CA GLY A 304 21.37 -7.34 -29.97
C GLY A 304 20.37 -7.91 -30.98
N GLY A 305 19.12 -8.18 -30.59
CA GLY A 305 18.10 -8.76 -31.47
C GLY A 305 18.50 -10.12 -32.07
N ILE A 306 19.45 -10.81 -31.42
CA ILE A 306 19.99 -12.11 -31.86
C ILE A 306 19.10 -13.25 -31.35
N TYR A 307 18.43 -13.05 -30.21
CA TYR A 307 17.38 -13.90 -29.68
C TYR A 307 16.06 -13.12 -29.76
N PRO A 308 14.96 -13.69 -30.27
CA PRO A 308 13.65 -13.05 -30.14
C PRO A 308 13.21 -13.08 -28.67
N GLY A 309 13.24 -11.90 -28.03
CA GLY A 309 12.38 -11.55 -26.90
C GLY A 309 12.88 -11.88 -25.50
N GLU A 310 12.60 -10.94 -24.60
CA GLU A 310 11.75 -11.00 -23.40
C GLU A 310 11.26 -9.55 -23.25
N ASP A 311 10.39 -9.05 -24.15
CA ASP A 311 10.02 -7.63 -24.16
C ASP A 311 8.90 -7.41 -23.11
N PRO A 312 9.16 -6.69 -22.02
CA PRO A 312 8.17 -6.57 -20.95
C PRO A 312 6.90 -5.89 -21.44
N LEU A 313 5.74 -6.39 -21.01
CA LEU A 313 4.45 -5.80 -21.35
C LEU A 313 3.89 -5.10 -20.13
N TYR A 314 3.61 -3.81 -20.30
CA TYR A 314 2.93 -2.97 -19.32
C TYR A 314 1.59 -2.47 -19.86
N SER A 315 0.50 -2.73 -19.14
CA SER A 315 -0.84 -2.20 -19.43
C SER A 315 -1.40 -1.48 -18.20
N ASP A 316 -1.85 -0.24 -18.42
CA ASP A 316 -2.42 0.62 -17.40
C ASP A 316 -3.53 1.48 -18.03
N LEU A 317 -4.65 0.85 -18.34
CA LEU A 317 -5.79 1.50 -18.99
C LEU A 317 -6.34 2.67 -18.16
N GLY A 318 -6.18 2.60 -16.83
CA GLY A 318 -6.58 3.64 -15.89
C GLY A 318 -5.62 4.82 -15.77
N GLY A 319 -4.36 4.65 -16.16
CA GLY A 319 -3.29 5.61 -15.87
C GLY A 319 -3.01 5.73 -14.37
N ILE A 320 -3.13 4.63 -13.62
CA ILE A 320 -3.00 4.61 -12.16
C ILE A 320 -1.64 4.11 -11.67
N GLY A 321 -0.80 3.56 -12.54
CA GLY A 321 0.44 2.89 -12.12
C GLY A 321 1.55 3.80 -11.65
N GLU A 322 1.59 5.07 -12.10
CA GLU A 322 2.45 6.13 -11.53
C GLU A 322 2.00 6.52 -10.10
N PHE A 323 0.76 6.23 -9.74
CA PHE A 323 0.11 6.60 -8.47
C PHE A 323 -0.23 5.36 -7.61
N THR A 324 0.40 4.22 -7.89
CA THR A 324 0.15 2.96 -7.20
C THR A 324 1.50 2.36 -6.80
N SER A 325 1.69 2.05 -5.53
CA SER A 325 2.83 1.28 -5.01
C SER A 325 2.34 0.12 -4.15
N LEU A 326 3.24 -0.81 -3.83
CA LEU A 326 2.92 -1.92 -2.91
C LEU A 326 2.85 -1.44 -1.44
N ASP A 327 3.57 -0.37 -1.10
CA ASP A 327 3.51 0.28 0.22
C ASP A 327 2.15 0.96 0.43
N TYR A 328 1.81 1.84 -0.52
CA TYR A 328 0.60 2.66 -0.57
C TYR A 328 -0.09 2.49 -1.93
N PRO A 329 -1.21 1.76 -1.98
CA PRO A 329 -1.99 1.53 -3.20
C PRO A 329 -2.40 2.82 -3.91
N THR A 330 -2.56 3.93 -3.19
CA THR A 330 -2.71 5.26 -3.76
C THR A 330 -1.59 6.17 -3.28
N LEU A 331 -0.77 6.68 -4.19
CA LEU A 331 0.26 7.67 -3.93
C LEU A 331 -0.12 9.02 -4.55
N LEU A 332 -0.13 10.07 -3.75
CA LEU A 332 -0.31 11.46 -4.16
C LEU A 332 1.03 12.18 -4.07
N HIS A 333 1.61 12.51 -5.22
CA HIS A 333 2.89 13.21 -5.34
C HIS A 333 2.87 14.38 -6.34
N ILE A 334 1.69 14.67 -6.91
CA ILE A 334 1.42 15.81 -7.80
C ILE A 334 0.16 16.57 -7.36
N ASP A 335 0.03 17.81 -7.83
CA ASP A 335 -1.12 18.66 -7.55
C ASP A 335 -2.43 18.10 -8.11
N ILE A 336 -3.51 18.26 -7.33
CA ILE A 336 -4.86 17.88 -7.69
C ILE A 336 -5.46 18.93 -8.62
N THR A 337 -5.33 18.71 -9.92
CA THR A 337 -5.79 19.62 -10.99
C THR A 337 -7.16 19.25 -11.58
N VAL A 338 -7.72 18.12 -11.18
CA VAL A 338 -9.06 17.63 -11.50
C VAL A 338 -9.78 17.25 -10.21
N ASN A 339 -11.11 17.15 -10.24
CA ASN A 339 -11.82 16.66 -9.06
C ASN A 339 -11.62 15.14 -8.98
N GLU A 340 -11.20 14.65 -7.83
CA GLU A 340 -10.93 13.23 -7.61
C GLU A 340 -11.32 12.80 -6.19
N SER A 341 -11.55 11.50 -6.07
CA SER A 341 -11.96 10.85 -4.83
C SER A 341 -11.15 9.57 -4.66
N HIS A 342 -10.54 9.41 -3.50
CA HIS A 342 -9.69 8.26 -3.17
C HIS A 342 -10.20 7.56 -1.93
N ARG A 343 -10.04 6.24 -1.89
CA ARG A 343 -10.38 5.36 -0.75
C ARG A 343 -9.20 4.47 -0.42
N GLY A 344 -9.34 3.74 0.68
CA GLY A 344 -8.37 2.80 1.16
C GLY A 344 -7.08 3.46 1.64
N LEU A 345 -5.94 2.85 1.34
CA LEU A 345 -4.64 3.26 1.89
C LEU A 345 -3.97 4.27 0.95
N ILE A 346 -3.77 5.48 1.46
CA ILE A 346 -3.31 6.64 0.70
C ILE A 346 -2.03 7.19 1.33
N GLY A 347 -0.98 7.33 0.52
CA GLY A 347 0.25 8.03 0.87
C GLY A 347 0.34 9.38 0.17
N ILE A 348 0.69 10.44 0.89
CA ILE A 348 1.02 11.76 0.35
C ILE A 348 2.53 11.93 0.50
N SER A 349 3.27 11.65 -0.57
CA SER A 349 4.74 11.52 -0.55
C SER A 349 5.47 12.80 -0.90
N LYS A 350 4.78 13.78 -1.50
CA LYS A 350 5.26 15.15 -1.74
C LYS A 350 4.22 16.19 -1.36
N ASP A 351 4.63 17.45 -1.33
CA ASP A 351 3.70 18.56 -1.23
C ASP A 351 2.68 18.48 -2.37
N VAL A 352 1.40 18.42 -2.00
CA VAL A 352 0.28 18.31 -2.94
C VAL A 352 -0.65 19.50 -2.73
N HIS A 353 -0.83 20.30 -3.78
CA HIS A 353 -1.85 21.35 -3.79
C HIS A 353 -3.16 20.82 -4.38
N ILE A 354 -4.26 21.05 -3.68
CA ILE A 354 -5.60 21.07 -4.29
C ILE A 354 -5.80 22.46 -4.87
N VAL A 355 -5.69 22.57 -6.19
CA VAL A 355 -5.67 23.89 -6.84
C VAL A 355 -7.06 24.53 -6.87
N SER A 356 -7.09 25.85 -7.00
CA SER A 356 -8.32 26.65 -6.98
C SER A 356 -9.40 26.11 -7.94
N GLY A 357 -10.63 25.96 -7.43
CA GLY A 357 -11.77 25.42 -8.16
C GLY A 357 -11.80 23.89 -8.27
N LYS A 358 -10.88 23.19 -7.60
CA LYS A 358 -10.81 21.73 -7.55
C LYS A 358 -11.12 21.19 -6.16
N GLN A 359 -11.34 19.88 -6.12
CA GLN A 359 -11.71 19.15 -4.93
C GLN A 359 -10.94 17.83 -4.86
N LEU A 360 -10.40 17.55 -3.67
CA LEU A 360 -9.97 16.21 -3.26
C LEU A 360 -10.97 15.69 -2.23
N GLN A 361 -11.46 14.48 -2.42
CA GLN A 361 -12.34 13.79 -1.48
C GLN A 361 -11.68 12.51 -0.97
N LEU A 362 -11.46 12.45 0.33
CA LEU A 362 -11.04 11.24 1.04
C LEU A 362 -12.31 10.51 1.47
N LEU A 363 -12.58 9.38 0.84
CA LEU A 363 -13.79 8.59 1.04
C LEU A 363 -13.77 7.89 2.41
N SER A 364 -14.96 7.50 2.85
CA SER A 364 -15.15 6.89 4.17
C SER A 364 -14.22 5.70 4.38
N ASN A 365 -13.73 5.52 5.62
CA ASN A 365 -12.78 4.47 6.02
C ASN A 365 -11.38 4.55 5.40
N ALA A 366 -11.03 5.59 4.64
CA ALA A 366 -9.67 5.74 4.12
C ALA A 366 -8.65 5.93 5.26
N ASP A 367 -7.44 5.41 5.06
CA ASP A 367 -6.29 5.63 5.93
C ASP A 367 -5.21 6.40 5.16
N VAL A 368 -4.93 7.62 5.61
CA VAL A 368 -4.09 8.59 4.90
C VAL A 368 -2.83 8.85 5.69
N TYR A 369 -1.68 8.72 5.04
CA TYR A 369 -0.38 9.03 5.61
C TYR A 369 0.22 10.22 4.89
N LEU A 370 0.56 11.27 5.63
CA LEU A 370 1.48 12.29 5.17
C LEU A 370 2.89 11.75 5.38
N LEU A 371 3.57 11.46 4.29
CA LEU A 371 4.86 10.79 4.25
C LEU A 371 5.97 11.82 4.10
N ASN A 372 7.21 11.39 4.32
CA ASN A 372 8.37 12.29 4.27
C ASN A 372 8.12 13.57 5.11
N ASP A 373 8.47 14.73 4.56
CA ASP A 373 8.15 16.06 5.09
C ASP A 373 7.02 16.74 4.30
N ALA A 374 6.16 15.96 3.62
CA ALA A 374 5.12 16.47 2.73
C ALA A 374 3.95 17.15 3.47
N ASP A 375 3.44 18.22 2.87
CA ASP A 375 2.22 18.92 3.30
C ASP A 375 1.08 18.73 2.27
N LEU A 376 -0.17 18.58 2.75
CA LEU A 376 -1.37 18.69 1.91
C LEU A 376 -1.92 20.11 1.99
N ILE A 377 -2.02 20.78 0.85
CA ILE A 377 -2.32 22.22 0.80
C ILE A 377 -3.61 22.44 0.02
N VAL A 378 -4.63 22.98 0.67
CA VAL A 378 -5.89 23.35 0.04
C VAL A 378 -5.79 24.82 -0.38
N ASP A 379 -5.64 25.10 -1.67
CA ASP A 379 -5.52 26.48 -2.16
C ASP A 379 -6.82 27.27 -1.96
N ALA A 380 -6.70 28.61 -2.00
CA ALA A 380 -7.86 29.49 -1.96
C ALA A 380 -8.85 29.15 -3.12
N GLY A 381 -10.10 28.89 -2.76
CA GLY A 381 -11.15 28.47 -3.71
C GLY A 381 -11.15 26.99 -4.05
N ALA A 382 -10.28 26.17 -3.44
CA ALA A 382 -10.34 24.71 -3.48
C ALA A 382 -11.09 24.14 -2.27
N THR A 383 -11.38 22.83 -2.31
CA THR A 383 -12.08 22.12 -1.23
C THR A 383 -11.41 20.79 -0.93
N LEU A 384 -11.16 20.53 0.35
CA LEU A 384 -10.87 19.19 0.86
C LEU A 384 -12.13 18.62 1.53
N ILE A 385 -12.54 17.42 1.14
CA ILE A 385 -13.61 16.68 1.80
C ILE A 385 -13.00 15.45 2.47
N ILE A 386 -13.22 15.31 3.77
CA ILE A 386 -12.85 14.14 4.57
C ILE A 386 -14.16 13.50 5.00
N GLU A 387 -14.47 12.30 4.53
CA GLU A 387 -15.69 11.59 4.91
C GLU A 387 -15.56 10.88 6.27
N ASP A 388 -16.56 10.08 6.64
CA ASP A 388 -16.66 9.43 7.93
C ASP A 388 -15.58 8.36 8.13
N ASN A 389 -15.12 8.22 9.37
CA ASN A 389 -14.15 7.20 9.79
C ASN A 389 -12.79 7.26 9.05
N VAL A 390 -12.44 8.37 8.43
CA VAL A 390 -11.11 8.56 7.84
C VAL A 390 -10.07 8.71 8.94
N THR A 391 -8.94 8.01 8.80
CA THR A 391 -7.76 8.22 9.64
C THR A 391 -6.70 9.00 8.86
N ILE A 392 -6.09 9.98 9.51
CA ILE A 392 -5.01 10.79 8.93
C ILE A 392 -3.82 10.79 9.89
N SER A 393 -2.68 10.33 9.39
CA SER A 393 -1.47 10.10 10.14
C SER A 393 -0.32 10.95 9.60
N GLY A 394 0.46 11.58 10.48
CA GLY A 394 1.61 12.40 10.08
C GLY A 394 2.60 12.64 11.21
N ASN A 395 3.77 13.17 10.89
CA ASN A 395 4.84 13.48 11.85
C ASN A 395 4.91 15.01 12.14
N TYR A 396 5.94 15.46 12.86
CA TYR A 396 6.09 16.87 13.25
C TYR A 396 6.38 17.85 12.11
N SER A 397 6.78 17.36 10.93
CA SER A 397 6.98 18.13 9.71
C SER A 397 5.66 18.38 8.98
N ASN A 398 4.80 17.36 8.95
CA ASN A 398 3.64 17.29 8.06
C ASN A 398 2.46 18.14 8.54
N LYS A 399 1.76 18.75 7.59
CA LYS A 399 0.59 19.60 7.84
C LYS A 399 -0.49 19.38 6.79
N ILE A 400 -1.71 19.64 7.21
CA ILE A 400 -2.82 19.96 6.31
C ILE A 400 -3.09 21.45 6.43
N ILE A 401 -2.81 22.20 5.36
CA ILE A 401 -2.95 23.66 5.34
C ILE A 401 -4.17 24.04 4.50
N VAL A 402 -5.20 24.57 5.14
CA VAL A 402 -6.46 24.89 4.47
C VAL A 402 -6.58 26.39 4.22
N ASN A 403 -6.21 26.84 3.02
CA ASN A 403 -6.47 28.20 2.54
C ASN A 403 -7.83 28.31 1.81
N GLY A 404 -8.37 27.18 1.37
CA GLY A 404 -9.67 27.04 0.70
C GLY A 404 -10.81 26.75 1.67
N ASN A 405 -11.53 25.65 1.42
CA ASN A 405 -12.59 25.12 2.27
C ASN A 405 -12.24 23.69 2.72
N ILE A 406 -12.79 23.27 3.86
CA ILE A 406 -12.71 21.91 4.34
C ILE A 406 -14.08 21.44 4.83
N GLN A 407 -14.39 20.17 4.59
CA GLN A 407 -15.52 19.45 5.18
C GLN A 407 -14.97 18.21 5.86
N ILE A 408 -15.39 17.97 7.11
CA ILE A 408 -14.94 16.83 7.91
C ILE A 408 -16.17 16.06 8.36
N GLY A 409 -16.21 14.77 8.05
CA GLY A 409 -17.22 13.83 8.49
C GLY A 409 -17.05 13.41 9.95
N GLN A 410 -17.83 12.43 10.36
CA GLN A 410 -17.86 11.93 11.74
C GLN A 410 -16.77 10.89 11.98
N ASN A 411 -16.32 10.78 13.23
CA ASN A 411 -15.33 9.79 13.67
C ASN A 411 -14.00 9.87 12.89
N VAL A 412 -13.68 11.03 12.31
CA VAL A 412 -12.37 11.27 11.71
C VAL A 412 -11.33 11.31 12.81
N THR A 413 -10.18 10.68 12.57
CA THR A 413 -9.08 10.62 13.53
C THR A 413 -7.81 11.19 12.93
N PHE A 414 -7.18 12.14 13.62
CA PHE A 414 -5.83 12.62 13.33
C PHE A 414 -4.85 12.03 14.33
N ASN A 415 -3.83 11.31 13.84
CA ASN A 415 -2.87 10.58 14.66
C ASN A 415 -1.43 10.99 14.37
N LYS A 416 -0.60 10.97 15.41
CA LYS A 416 0.86 11.00 15.23
C LYS A 416 1.37 9.70 14.63
N HIS A 417 2.15 9.84 13.56
CA HIS A 417 2.99 8.79 13.01
C HIS A 417 4.46 9.06 13.37
N GLY A 418 5.19 8.01 13.76
CA GLY A 418 6.59 8.09 14.18
C GLY A 418 6.81 8.32 15.68
N SER A 419 8.08 8.43 16.08
CA SER A 419 8.52 8.26 17.48
C SER A 419 8.79 9.57 18.25
N SER A 420 8.79 10.72 17.58
CA SER A 420 9.17 12.00 18.20
C SER A 420 8.23 13.14 17.84
N GLY A 421 8.02 14.04 18.81
CA GLY A 421 7.22 15.25 18.61
C GLY A 421 5.71 14.96 18.59
N TYR A 422 4.98 15.90 18.00
CA TYR A 422 3.54 15.84 17.74
C TYR A 422 3.35 15.93 16.24
N PHE A 423 2.30 15.32 15.69
CA PHE A 423 1.86 15.66 14.34
C PHE A 423 1.50 17.15 14.31
N TYR A 424 2.03 17.93 13.36
CA TYR A 424 1.67 19.35 13.28
C TYR A 424 0.21 19.55 12.86
N GLY A 425 -0.38 18.57 12.18
CA GLY A 425 -1.82 18.40 12.09
C GLY A 425 -2.51 19.41 11.18
N LEU A 426 -3.67 19.88 11.63
CA LEU A 426 -4.59 20.68 10.83
C LEU A 426 -4.44 22.18 11.09
N VAL A 427 -4.27 22.94 10.02
CA VAL A 427 -4.15 24.41 10.03
C VAL A 427 -5.25 25.02 9.17
N LEU A 428 -6.26 25.60 9.81
CA LEU A 428 -7.33 26.37 9.14
C LEU A 428 -6.82 27.79 8.89
N ASN A 429 -6.30 28.04 7.69
CA ASN A 429 -5.52 29.24 7.33
C ASN A 429 -6.28 30.21 6.41
N ASN A 430 -7.60 30.31 6.56
CA ASN A 430 -8.41 31.22 5.76
C ASN A 430 -9.28 32.07 6.69
N SER A 431 -9.00 33.37 6.77
CA SER A 431 -9.66 34.30 7.70
C SER A 431 -11.15 34.50 7.47
N ASN A 432 -11.72 33.97 6.38
CA ASN A 432 -13.16 34.00 6.10
C ASN A 432 -13.83 32.64 6.29
N MET A 433 -13.07 31.61 6.69
CA MET A 433 -13.56 30.25 6.82
C MET A 433 -14.46 30.12 8.04
N GLN A 434 -15.56 29.39 7.84
CA GLN A 434 -16.40 28.88 8.90
C GLN A 434 -16.22 27.36 8.91
N THR A 435 -15.86 26.79 10.06
CA THR A 435 -15.57 25.36 10.16
C THR A 435 -16.37 24.74 11.30
N THR A 436 -17.02 23.62 10.99
CA THR A 436 -17.63 22.74 11.98
C THR A 436 -16.81 21.46 12.07
N ILE A 437 -16.51 21.05 13.29
CA ILE A 437 -15.83 19.79 13.64
C ILE A 437 -16.73 19.07 14.63
N ASP A 438 -17.20 17.88 14.29
CA ASP A 438 -18.12 17.11 15.14
C ASP A 438 -17.61 15.67 15.28
N GLY A 439 -17.46 15.19 16.52
CA GLY A 439 -17.01 13.82 16.78
C GLY A 439 -15.62 13.47 16.20
N VAL A 440 -14.69 14.42 16.15
CA VAL A 440 -13.33 14.20 15.63
C VAL A 440 -12.37 13.93 16.78
N THR A 441 -11.42 13.02 16.56
CA THR A 441 -10.36 12.70 17.54
C THR A 441 -9.01 13.21 17.05
N PHE A 442 -8.31 13.97 17.88
CA PHE A 442 -6.93 14.37 17.68
C PHE A 442 -6.05 13.69 18.73
N ASN A 443 -5.15 12.80 18.29
CA ASN A 443 -4.21 12.10 19.17
C ASN A 443 -2.79 12.57 18.85
N GLU A 444 -2.13 13.15 19.84
CA GLU A 444 -0.76 13.67 19.71
C GLU A 444 -0.58 14.60 18.49
N THR A 445 -1.63 15.36 18.18
CA THR A 445 -1.74 16.17 16.97
C THR A 445 -2.10 17.61 17.30
N GLN A 446 -1.36 18.57 16.75
CA GLN A 446 -1.67 19.99 16.90
C GLN A 446 -2.84 20.40 16.03
N PHE A 447 -3.59 21.38 16.52
CA PHE A 447 -4.70 22.01 15.79
C PHE A 447 -4.55 23.53 15.85
N ARG A 448 -4.75 24.21 14.72
CA ARG A 448 -4.67 25.67 14.63
C ARG A 448 -5.79 26.25 13.78
N ASN A 449 -6.50 27.22 14.35
CA ASN A 449 -7.52 27.98 13.66
C ASN A 449 -7.15 29.46 13.51
N TYR A 450 -7.26 29.95 12.28
CA TYR A 450 -7.23 31.36 11.90
C TYR A 450 -8.52 31.78 11.15
N GLY A 451 -9.56 30.95 11.21
CA GLY A 451 -10.86 31.17 10.58
C GLY A 451 -11.66 32.34 11.16
N ALA A 452 -12.81 32.62 10.56
CA ALA A 452 -13.79 33.58 11.07
C ALA A 452 -14.73 32.96 12.11
N GLU A 453 -14.98 31.66 12.01
CA GLU A 453 -15.88 30.92 12.90
C GLU A 453 -15.41 29.47 13.04
N LEU A 454 -15.40 28.97 14.26
CA LEU A 454 -15.03 27.59 14.58
C LEU A 454 -16.01 27.01 15.60
N ASP A 455 -16.75 25.99 15.18
CA ASP A 455 -17.62 25.20 16.04
C ASP A 455 -17.06 23.79 16.19
N ILE A 456 -16.63 23.41 17.40
CA ILE A 456 -16.16 22.06 17.72
C ILE A 456 -17.12 21.44 18.73
N THR A 457 -17.71 20.29 18.37
CA THR A 457 -18.65 19.55 19.22
C THR A 457 -18.20 18.11 19.39
N GLY A 458 -18.39 17.53 20.59
CA GLY A 458 -18.26 16.09 20.81
C GLY A 458 -16.88 15.50 20.47
N SER A 459 -15.84 16.33 20.43
CA SER A 459 -14.52 15.97 19.90
C SER A 459 -13.52 15.72 21.03
N GLU A 460 -12.49 14.93 20.74
CA GLU A 460 -11.45 14.53 21.70
C GLU A 460 -10.07 15.05 21.29
N PHE A 461 -9.34 15.61 22.24
CA PHE A 461 -7.96 16.07 22.07
C PHE A 461 -7.06 15.39 23.10
N ASN A 462 -6.29 14.40 22.67
CA ASN A 462 -5.52 13.52 23.53
C ASN A 462 -4.02 13.77 23.37
N ASN A 463 -3.40 14.34 24.40
CA ASN A 463 -1.98 14.69 24.45
C ASN A 463 -1.52 15.50 23.23
N CYS A 464 -2.29 16.50 22.80
CA CYS A 464 -1.97 17.30 21.61
C CYS A 464 -0.90 18.38 21.86
N GLY A 465 -0.52 18.59 23.13
CA GLY A 465 0.20 19.77 23.57
C GLY A 465 -0.72 21.00 23.56
N TRP A 466 -1.21 21.40 22.39
CA TRP A 466 -2.05 22.58 22.21
C TRP A 466 -3.10 22.42 21.11
N ALA A 467 -4.28 22.97 21.36
CA ALA A 467 -5.30 23.31 20.37
C ALA A 467 -5.48 24.84 20.36
N TYR A 468 -5.19 25.48 19.23
CA TYR A 468 -5.15 26.93 19.10
C TYR A 468 -6.33 27.46 18.28
N SER A 469 -6.95 28.54 18.75
CA SER A 469 -7.72 29.46 17.91
C SER A 469 -7.21 30.88 18.12
N PHE A 470 -6.76 31.53 17.04
CA PHE A 470 -6.19 32.87 17.07
C PHE A 470 -7.14 33.96 16.56
N HIS A 471 -8.27 33.56 16.00
CA HIS A 471 -9.19 34.45 15.32
C HIS A 471 -10.61 33.87 15.27
N GLY A 472 -11.59 34.76 15.08
CA GLY A 472 -12.98 34.40 14.84
C GLY A 472 -13.77 34.02 16.09
N ASP A 473 -15.09 33.89 15.90
CA ASP A 473 -15.98 33.35 16.92
C ASP A 473 -15.69 31.86 17.13
N VAL A 474 -15.65 31.42 18.39
CA VAL A 474 -15.31 30.02 18.74
C VAL A 474 -16.38 29.43 19.65
N THR A 475 -16.96 28.30 19.26
CA THR A 475 -17.80 27.48 20.11
C THR A 475 -17.13 26.11 20.30
N ILE A 476 -16.88 25.74 21.56
CA ILE A 476 -16.43 24.41 21.96
C ILE A 476 -17.51 23.81 22.87
N ASP A 477 -18.13 22.70 22.49
CA ASP A 477 -19.19 22.05 23.26
C ASP A 477 -18.98 20.54 23.39
N ASP A 478 -19.28 19.98 24.56
CA ASP A 478 -19.20 18.54 24.84
C ASP A 478 -17.85 17.88 24.43
N CYS A 479 -16.74 18.63 24.49
CA CYS A 479 -15.41 18.14 24.11
C CYS A 479 -14.60 17.60 25.30
N ILE A 480 -13.63 16.73 25.02
CA ILE A 480 -12.69 16.20 26.01
C ILE A 480 -11.28 16.59 25.63
N PHE A 481 -10.57 17.26 26.54
CA PHE A 481 -9.16 17.61 26.42
C PHE A 481 -8.38 16.83 27.47
N THR A 482 -7.59 15.85 27.03
CA THR A 482 -6.70 15.05 27.89
C THR A 482 -5.27 15.48 27.64
N ASP A 483 -4.55 15.93 28.68
CA ASP A 483 -3.20 16.48 28.58
C ASP A 483 -3.00 17.46 27.40
N THR A 484 -4.00 18.30 27.14
CA THR A 484 -4.04 19.25 26.02
C THR A 484 -4.43 20.64 26.50
N TRP A 485 -3.74 21.67 26.03
CA TRP A 485 -4.06 23.07 26.33
C TRP A 485 -4.96 23.65 25.25
N LEU A 486 -6.13 24.15 25.64
CA LEU A 486 -6.93 24.99 24.76
C LEU A 486 -6.47 26.44 24.89
N TYR A 487 -5.98 27.03 23.82
CA TYR A 487 -5.52 28.42 23.80
C TYR A 487 -6.36 29.23 22.82
N LEU A 488 -7.06 30.23 23.35
CA LEU A 488 -7.93 31.12 22.60
C LEU A 488 -7.35 32.53 22.65
N GLU A 489 -7.09 33.12 21.49
CA GLU A 489 -6.53 34.47 21.39
C GLU A 489 -7.33 35.31 20.41
N ASN A 490 -7.57 36.57 20.79
CA ASN A 490 -8.13 37.58 19.89
C ASN A 490 -7.00 38.34 19.18
N GLN A 491 -6.36 37.73 18.17
CA GLN A 491 -5.30 38.42 17.43
C GLN A 491 -5.80 39.57 16.55
N ALA A 492 -7.07 39.55 16.16
CA ALA A 492 -7.67 40.64 15.40
C ALA A 492 -7.88 41.93 16.22
N ASN A 493 -7.82 41.84 17.56
CA ASN A 493 -8.25 42.91 18.46
C ASN A 493 -9.69 43.37 18.16
N ASP A 494 -10.55 42.42 17.79
CA ASP A 494 -11.95 42.69 17.49
C ASP A 494 -12.76 42.56 18.79
N PRO A 495 -13.39 43.65 19.28
CA PRO A 495 -14.14 43.62 20.53
C PRO A 495 -15.43 42.80 20.44
N ASP A 496 -15.86 42.40 19.25
CA ASP A 496 -17.11 41.68 19.02
C ASP A 496 -16.91 40.15 18.88
N ILE A 497 -15.67 39.66 18.93
CA ILE A 497 -15.39 38.21 18.91
C ILE A 497 -15.83 37.55 20.23
N LEU A 498 -16.50 36.41 20.10
CA LEU A 498 -17.01 35.64 21.21
C LEU A 498 -16.38 34.24 21.26
N ALA A 499 -16.13 33.78 22.48
CA ALA A 499 -15.67 32.42 22.75
C ALA A 499 -16.60 31.76 23.77
N TRP A 500 -17.17 30.62 23.41
CA TRP A 500 -18.00 29.78 24.27
C TRP A 500 -17.32 28.44 24.46
N VAL A 501 -17.10 28.05 25.72
CA VAL A 501 -16.64 26.70 26.09
C VAL A 501 -17.67 26.12 27.03
N ASN A 502 -18.48 25.20 26.52
CA ASN A 502 -19.61 24.60 27.20
C ASN A 502 -19.39 23.10 27.39
N ASN A 503 -19.88 22.56 28.51
CA ASN A 503 -19.95 21.12 28.82
C ASN A 503 -18.68 20.29 28.57
N SER A 504 -17.52 20.93 28.47
CA SER A 504 -16.27 20.29 28.08
C SER A 504 -15.44 19.89 29.30
N ILE A 505 -14.67 18.82 29.15
CA ILE A 505 -13.84 18.23 30.21
C ILE A 505 -12.36 18.51 29.89
N PHE A 506 -11.62 18.98 30.89
CA PHE A 506 -10.17 19.17 30.82
C PHE A 506 -9.51 18.26 31.86
N ASP A 507 -9.00 17.11 31.41
CA ASP A 507 -8.27 16.13 32.22
C ASP A 507 -6.77 16.23 31.96
N ASN A 508 -6.11 17.15 32.66
CA ASN A 508 -4.73 17.54 32.43
C ASN A 508 -3.84 17.18 33.64
N PRO A 509 -3.56 15.89 33.91
CA PRO A 509 -2.68 15.50 35.01
C PRO A 509 -1.23 15.94 34.82
N ASN A 510 -0.77 16.09 33.56
CA ASN A 510 0.60 16.47 33.21
C ASN A 510 0.68 17.87 32.59
N ALA A 511 -0.44 18.40 32.11
CA ALA A 511 -0.55 19.74 31.55
C ALA A 511 -0.80 20.81 32.65
N ASN A 512 -0.03 21.89 32.66
CA ASN A 512 -0.14 22.95 33.68
C ASN A 512 -1.37 23.87 33.51
N VAL A 513 -1.98 23.87 32.32
CA VAL A 513 -3.09 24.77 31.95
C VAL A 513 -4.18 23.95 31.26
N GLY A 514 -5.45 24.21 31.60
CA GLY A 514 -6.61 23.65 30.90
C GLY A 514 -6.99 24.52 29.71
N ILE A 515 -7.42 25.74 30.04
CA ILE A 515 -7.79 26.78 29.07
C ILE A 515 -6.97 28.03 29.38
N ASP A 516 -6.46 28.67 28.32
CA ASP A 516 -5.93 30.03 28.36
C ASP A 516 -6.70 30.92 27.38
N ILE A 517 -7.01 32.14 27.80
CA ILE A 517 -7.76 33.10 27.00
C ILE A 517 -6.97 34.42 27.04
N LEU A 518 -6.43 34.81 25.89
CA LEU A 518 -5.68 36.04 25.72
C LEU A 518 -6.47 37.04 24.89
N ASP A 519 -6.76 38.18 25.50
CA ASP A 519 -7.30 39.34 24.80
C ASP A 519 -6.21 40.41 24.66
N ASN A 520 -5.83 40.71 23.42
CA ASN A 520 -4.77 41.66 23.10
C ASN A 520 -5.27 43.11 23.01
N ILE A 521 -6.55 43.37 23.34
CA ILE A 521 -7.09 44.73 23.37
C ILE A 521 -6.31 45.57 24.38
N THR A 522 -5.35 46.36 23.88
CA THR A 522 -4.68 47.41 24.64
C THR A 522 -5.72 48.50 24.95
N THR A 523 -6.12 48.58 26.23
CA THR A 523 -7.03 49.59 26.78
C THR A 523 -6.54 51.02 26.59
#